data_AF-A0AA38GYH0-F1
#
_entry.id   AF-A0AA38GYH0-F1
#
_cell.length_a   1.000
_cell.length_b   1.000
_cell.length_c   1.000
_cell.angle_alpha   90.00
_cell.angle_beta   90.00
_cell.angle_gamma   90.00
#
_symmetry.space_group_name_H-M   'P 1'
#
loop_
_entity.id
_entity.type
_entity.pdbx_description
1 polymer ?
#
loop_
_entity_poly.entity_id
_entity_poly.type
_entity_poly.pdbx_seq_one_letter_code
_entity_poly.pdbx_strand_id
1 'polypeptide(L)' 'MIADAIDKVGSDGMMTIESSLSFETTVTVEGMEIDKGYLFPHFVTNQGKLTVEFENARVLVTDQKIKTNKDIT' A
#
# COMPACT_ATOMS: atom_id res chain seq x y z
N MET A 1 -2.77 24.38 -0.35
CA MET A 1 -3.46 23.11 -0.09
C MET A 1 -2.82 21.94 -0.84
N ILE A 2 -2.88 21.86 -2.18
CA ILE A 2 -2.13 20.82 -2.93
C ILE A 2 -0.61 21.09 -2.86
N ALA A 3 -0.20 22.35 -3.01
CA ALA A 3 1.21 22.76 -2.89
C ALA A 3 1.82 22.38 -1.52
N ASP A 4 1.10 22.60 -0.42
CA ASP A 4 1.57 22.23 0.92
C ASP A 4 1.68 20.72 1.11
N ALA A 5 0.81 19.93 0.46
CA ALA A 5 0.90 18.48 0.46
C ALA A 5 2.12 18.00 -0.36
N ILE A 6 2.41 18.65 -1.49
CA ILE A 6 3.60 18.37 -2.34
C ILE A 6 4.88 18.68 -1.58
N ASP A 7 4.94 19.81 -0.88
CA ASP A 7 6.10 20.19 -0.07
C ASP A 7 6.34 19.23 1.11
N LYS A 8 5.28 18.63 1.65
CA LYS A 8 5.37 17.70 2.80
C LYS A 8 5.78 16.27 2.41
N VAL A 9 5.49 15.87 1.18
CA VAL A 9 5.79 14.53 0.65
C VAL A 9 7.19 14.45 0.02
N GLY A 10 7.72 15.57 -0.51
CA GLY A 10 9.04 15.64 -1.13
C GLY A 10 9.08 15.04 -2.54
N SER A 11 10.23 15.16 -3.23
CA SER A 11 10.35 14.83 -4.67
C SER A 11 10.16 13.34 -5.03
N ASP A 12 10.27 12.42 -4.08
CA ASP A 12 10.19 10.97 -4.32
C ASP A 12 8.91 10.31 -3.75
N GLY A 13 8.01 11.08 -3.13
CA GLY A 13 6.84 10.50 -2.50
C GLY A 13 5.65 10.36 -3.46
N MET A 14 5.07 9.16 -3.50
CA MET A 14 3.92 8.85 -4.34
C MET A 14 2.62 9.39 -3.71
N MET A 15 1.77 10.01 -4.53
CA MET A 15 0.49 10.58 -4.11
C MET A 15 -0.67 9.87 -4.79
N THR A 16 -1.59 9.32 -4.00
CA THR A 16 -2.87 8.79 -4.48
C THR A 16 -3.98 9.75 -4.06
N ILE A 17 -4.71 10.29 -5.04
CA ILE A 17 -5.82 11.21 -4.83
C ILE A 17 -7.12 10.40 -4.86
N GLU A 18 -7.81 10.28 -3.72
CA GLU A 18 -9.16 9.74 -3.67
C GLU A 18 -10.20 10.86 -3.66
N SER A 19 -11.03 10.92 -4.71
CA SER A 19 -12.12 11.88 -4.81
C SER A 19 -13.34 11.43 -4.01
N SER A 20 -13.35 11.69 -2.70
CA SER A 20 -14.56 11.56 -1.87
C SER A 20 -15.30 12.90 -1.77
N LEU A 21 -16.63 12.88 -1.65
CA LEU A 21 -17.53 14.06 -1.57
C LEU A 21 -17.35 14.89 -0.27
N SER A 22 -16.30 14.65 0.48
CA SER A 22 -16.01 15.23 1.78
C SER A 22 -14.91 16.28 1.61
N PHE A 23 -15.17 17.51 2.04
CA PHE A 23 -14.26 18.67 1.96
C PHE A 23 -13.00 18.56 2.86
N GLU A 24 -12.67 17.39 3.39
CA GLU A 24 -11.57 17.17 4.33
C GLU A 24 -10.41 16.43 3.63
N THR A 25 -9.34 17.17 3.34
CA THR A 25 -8.07 16.60 2.83
C THR A 25 -7.20 16.16 4.00
N THR A 26 -7.24 14.88 4.35
CA THR A 26 -6.38 14.31 5.39
C THR A 26 -5.06 13.82 4.76
N VAL A 27 -3.97 14.52 5.04
CA VAL A 27 -2.61 14.12 4.59
C VAL A 27 -2.03 13.17 5.63
N THR A 28 -2.22 11.87 5.43
CA THR A 28 -1.63 10.80 6.26
C THR A 28 -0.39 10.25 5.56
N VAL A 29 0.78 10.38 6.19
CA VAL A 29 2.11 10.08 5.62
C VAL A 29 2.84 8.98 6.41
N GLU A 30 2.10 8.01 6.94
CA GLU A 30 2.68 6.83 7.62
C GLU A 30 2.43 5.55 6.82
N GLY A 31 2.75 5.58 5.53
CA GLY A 31 2.64 4.44 4.63
C GLY A 31 3.94 4.19 3.89
N MET A 32 4.14 2.94 3.45
CA MET A 32 5.22 2.56 2.54
C MET A 32 4.59 1.92 1.32
N GLU A 33 4.99 2.36 0.13
CA GLU A 33 4.62 1.72 -1.12
C GLU A 33 5.73 0.76 -1.57
N ILE A 34 5.32 -0.35 -2.17
CA ILE A 34 6.22 -1.37 -2.71
C ILE A 34 5.82 -1.57 -4.17
N ASP A 35 6.75 -1.36 -5.10
CA ASP A 35 6.52 -1.50 -6.55
C ASP A 35 6.17 -2.93 -7.01
N LYS A 36 6.20 -3.91 -6.10
CA LYS A 36 5.90 -5.32 -6.39
C LYS A 36 4.46 -5.66 -6.02
N GLY A 37 3.74 -6.18 -7.01
CA GLY A 37 2.38 -6.71 -6.82
C GLY A 37 2.33 -8.10 -6.19
N TYR A 38 1.10 -8.62 -6.05
CA TYR A 38 0.82 -9.95 -5.55
C TYR A 38 1.33 -11.06 -6.51
N LEU A 39 1.79 -12.17 -5.94
CA LEU A 39 2.34 -13.30 -6.70
C LEU A 39 1.30 -14.03 -7.55
N PHE A 40 0.07 -14.16 -7.03
CA PHE A 40 -0.98 -14.92 -7.68
C PHE A 40 -2.33 -14.17 -7.69
N PRO A 41 -3.12 -14.24 -8.77
CA PRO A 41 -4.40 -13.52 -8.88
C PRO A 41 -5.45 -13.92 -7.83
N HIS A 42 -5.34 -15.11 -7.24
CA HIS A 42 -6.29 -15.59 -6.22
C HIS A 42 -6.17 -14.84 -4.88
N PHE A 43 -5.17 -13.96 -4.70
CA PHE A 43 -5.06 -13.11 -3.53
C PHE A 43 -6.03 -11.91 -3.56
N VAL A 44 -6.63 -11.61 -4.70
CA VAL A 44 -7.60 -10.51 -4.87
C VAL A 44 -8.80 -10.72 -3.95
N THR A 45 -8.99 -9.80 -3.00
CA THR A 45 -10.15 -9.80 -2.09
C THR A 45 -11.32 -9.01 -2.68
N ASN A 46 -11.02 -7.98 -3.48
CA ASN A 46 -12.03 -7.17 -4.17
C ASN A 46 -11.99 -7.43 -5.68
N GLN A 47 -12.85 -8.33 -6.16
CA GLN A 47 -12.90 -8.71 -7.58
C GLN A 47 -13.29 -7.56 -8.53
N GLY A 48 -14.04 -6.56 -8.04
CA GLY A 48 -14.47 -5.42 -8.86
C GLY A 48 -13.34 -4.42 -9.12
N LYS A 49 -12.51 -4.16 -8.10
CA LYS A 49 -11.36 -3.26 -8.18
C LYS A 49 -10.04 -3.97 -8.50
N LEU A 50 -10.03 -5.30 -8.47
CA LEU A 50 -8.82 -6.13 -8.54
C LEU A 50 -7.78 -5.73 -7.48
N THR A 51 -8.24 -5.37 -6.27
CA THR A 51 -7.40 -4.94 -5.15
C THR A 51 -7.35 -5.98 -4.04
N VAL A 52 -6.29 -5.90 -3.24
CA VAL A 52 -6.10 -6.66 -2.00
C VAL A 52 -6.05 -5.67 -0.86
N GLU A 53 -7.05 -5.71 0.00
CA GLU A 53 -7.19 -4.80 1.14
C GLU A 53 -7.29 -5.64 2.43
N PHE A 54 -6.44 -5.35 3.41
CA PHE A 54 -6.44 -6.01 4.72
C PHE A 54 -6.38 -4.97 5.84
N GLU A 55 -7.13 -5.20 6.92
CA GLU A 55 -7.08 -4.39 8.14
C GLU A 55 -6.25 -5.10 9.23
N ASN A 56 -5.39 -4.37 9.94
CA ASN A 56 -4.54 -4.89 11.03
C ASN A 56 -3.69 -6.13 10.65
N ALA A 57 -3.24 -6.21 9.40
CA ALA A 57 -2.40 -7.31 8.93
C ALA A 57 -0.99 -7.26 9.52
N ARG A 58 -0.40 -8.43 9.76
CA ARG A 58 1.01 -8.56 10.10
C ARG A 58 1.85 -8.59 8.83
N VAL A 59 2.91 -7.79 8.78
CA VAL A 59 3.85 -7.75 7.65
C VAL A 59 5.11 -8.52 8.03
N LEU A 60 5.56 -9.42 7.16
CA LEU A 60 6.83 -10.14 7.28
C LEU A 60 7.74 -9.74 6.11
N VAL A 61 8.94 -9.27 6.43
CA VAL A 61 9.97 -8.91 5.45
C VAL A 61 11.20 -9.78 5.70
N THR A 62 11.71 -10.43 4.65
CA THR A 62 12.91 -11.27 4.68
C THR A 62 13.74 -11.04 3.43
N ASP A 63 15.06 -11.17 3.56
CA ASP A 63 16.03 -11.11 2.47
C ASP A 63 16.25 -12.48 1.78
N GLN A 64 15.70 -13.56 2.37
CA GLN A 64 15.85 -14.91 1.87
C GLN A 64 14.67 -15.34 0.99
N LYS A 65 14.96 -16.18 -0.03
CA LYS A 65 13.92 -16.80 -0.85
C LYS A 65 13.19 -17.87 -0.04
N ILE A 66 11.90 -17.66 0.21
CA ILE A 66 11.01 -18.66 0.80
C ILE A 66 10.72 -19.75 -0.25
N LYS A 67 11.10 -20.99 0.05
CA LYS A 67 10.83 -22.16 -0.81
C LYS A 67 9.87 -23.14 -0.15
N THR A 68 9.87 -23.20 1.18
CA THR A 68 9.07 -24.14 1.96
C THR A 68 8.50 -23.48 3.21
N ASN A 69 7.42 -24.04 3.75
CA ASN A 69 6.80 -23.54 4.98
C ASN A 69 7.76 -23.55 6.19
N LYS A 70 8.79 -24.40 6.16
CA LYS A 70 9.83 -24.47 7.20
C LYS A 70 10.72 -23.23 7.23
N ASP A 71 10.76 -22.44 6.17
CA ASP A 71 11.58 -21.22 6.10
C ASP A 71 10.92 -20.05 6.86
N ILE A 72 9.66 -20.21 7.29
CA ILE A 72 8.79 -19.18 7.86
C ILE A 72 8.27 -19.54 9.28
N THR A 73 8.68 -20.70 9.80
CA THR A 73 8.31 -21.21 11.14
C THR A 73 9.46 -21.00 12.10
#